data_AF-A0A931U2Y1-F1
#
_entry.id   AF-A0A931U2Y1-F1
#
_cell.length_a   1.000
_cell.length_b   1.000
_cell.length_c   1.000
_cell.angle_alpha   90.00
_cell.angle_beta   90.00
_cell.angle_gamma   90.00
#
_symmetry.space_group_name_H-M   'P 1'
#
loop_
_entity.id
_entity.type
_entity.pdbx_description
1 polymer ?
#
loop_
_entity_poly.entity_id
_entity_poly.type
_entity_poly.pdbx_seq_one_letter_code
_entity_poly.pdbx_strand_id
1 'polypeptide(L)'
;MTRVAERGNPGRLSPLWAPSRGGAARWGYSQGVVYAPRCTGEDEQGLRRGECRGRPSRPLRNSPGGVGPSQEASAQADRVRSVAQEAPAVGSAASDDSVKTTGDPRQGPRPLAGVRVLAIENFVAGPYGSMLLADFGAEVIKVEPPETGDGYRHVGIIRERDGQHASSGFLRVNRNKRSVALNLQAPEGKDLFRRLARQADVVWENLRPGVMDRLGLGYRVLAEDNPRLVYASVSGFGHTDIYQSPYTQMPAFDSLAQAMSGIVYRPGREGDPPVFLGFALSDTYSGVLAAFGVVLALQTRAITGRGQHVDVSMYDALLTLNEHAITDYAAGEPITRGGAPASAPFGLFRVADGYISIGVVGQPIWQRFCAAIERPDLLSDERLRDGADRSRRQEDVLRPIIEAWGATRTRAEAVALLSSAGVPAAPVQTVDDILACPHVRERRMLLRIDDPIFGALDVVGNPIKFSDVPEVTADTPPSLGADTAHLLGSLLGIGDDELARLRAAGIVG
;
A
#
# COMPACT_ATOMS: atom_id res chain seq x y z
N MET A 1 -19.86 -15.49 75.84
CA MET A 1 -20.79 -14.33 75.73
C MET A 1 -20.13 -13.31 74.81
N THR A 2 -20.84 -12.92 73.74
CA THR A 2 -20.60 -11.75 72.83
C THR A 2 -19.24 -11.71 72.09
N ARG A 3 -19.02 -11.99 70.79
CA ARG A 3 -19.73 -11.90 69.48
C ARG A 3 -20.17 -10.49 69.04
N VAL A 4 -19.41 -9.87 68.11
CA VAL A 4 -19.80 -9.04 66.93
C VAL A 4 -18.56 -9.01 66.01
N ALA A 5 -18.48 -9.71 64.88
CA ALA A 5 -19.03 -9.48 63.52
C ALA A 5 -18.12 -8.61 62.61
N GLU A 6 -17.43 -9.26 61.67
CA GLU A 6 -16.95 -8.65 60.42
C GLU A 6 -17.53 -9.45 59.23
N ARG A 7 -18.36 -8.76 58.44
CA ARG A 7 -18.67 -9.03 57.02
C ARG A 7 -17.92 -7.94 56.25
N GLY A 8 -17.36 -8.10 55.07
CA GLY A 8 -17.25 -9.22 54.14
C GLY A 8 -16.65 -8.66 52.84
N ASN A 9 -15.86 -9.47 52.12
CA ASN A 9 -15.61 -9.26 50.70
C ASN A 9 -15.04 -10.55 50.08
N PRO A 10 -15.79 -11.26 49.21
CA PRO A 10 -15.17 -12.17 48.26
C PRO A 10 -15.65 -11.89 46.84
N GLY A 11 -14.74 -12.03 45.87
CA GLY A 11 -15.17 -12.25 44.48
C GLY A 11 -14.30 -11.63 43.41
N ARG A 12 -13.11 -12.20 43.21
CA ARG A 12 -12.45 -12.19 41.90
C ARG A 12 -13.34 -12.99 40.92
N LEU A 13 -13.68 -12.41 39.78
CA LEU A 13 -14.35 -13.12 38.69
C LEU A 13 -13.31 -13.62 37.67
N SER A 14 -13.47 -14.91 37.34
CA SER A 14 -12.66 -15.74 36.46
C SER A 14 -12.89 -15.47 34.97
N PRO A 15 -11.93 -15.84 34.08
CA PRO A 15 -12.16 -15.97 32.65
C PRO A 15 -12.77 -17.34 32.31
N LEU A 16 -13.86 -17.32 31.54
CA LEU A 16 -14.50 -18.50 30.94
C LEU A 16 -13.93 -18.71 29.53
N TRP A 17 -13.16 -19.78 29.33
CA TRP A 17 -13.36 -20.79 28.27
C TRP A 17 -12.19 -21.79 28.28
N ALA A 18 -12.51 -23.05 28.58
CA ALA A 18 -11.64 -24.21 28.40
C ALA A 18 -12.48 -25.35 27.79
N PRO A 19 -11.84 -26.33 27.13
CA PRO A 19 -12.36 -27.02 25.95
C PRO A 19 -13.13 -28.31 26.27
N SER A 20 -14.05 -28.71 25.40
CA SER A 20 -14.62 -30.06 25.39
C SER A 20 -13.76 -31.00 24.54
N ARG A 21 -13.33 -32.12 25.15
CA ARG A 21 -12.76 -33.29 24.48
C ARG A 21 -13.86 -34.31 24.21
N GLY A 22 -13.80 -34.97 23.06
CA GLY A 22 -14.43 -36.29 22.86
C GLY A 22 -14.74 -36.60 21.39
N GLY A 23 -13.96 -37.48 20.77
CA GLY A 23 -14.28 -38.06 19.46
C GLY A 23 -13.06 -38.42 18.64
N ALA A 24 -12.41 -39.54 18.98
CA ALA A 24 -11.35 -40.11 18.16
C ALA A 24 -11.94 -40.75 16.89
N ALA A 25 -11.52 -40.30 15.71
CA ALA A 25 -11.71 -41.01 14.45
C ALA A 25 -10.37 -41.15 13.75
N ARG A 26 -9.90 -42.41 13.65
CA ARG A 26 -8.76 -42.81 12.82
C ARG A 26 -9.17 -42.66 11.35
N TRP A 27 -8.35 -41.99 10.55
CA TRP A 27 -8.46 -42.04 9.09
C TRP A 27 -7.22 -42.74 8.53
N GLY A 28 -7.46 -43.92 7.96
CA GLY A 28 -6.48 -44.68 7.20
C GLY A 28 -6.32 -44.10 5.80
N TYR A 29 -5.09 -44.14 5.31
CA TYR A 29 -4.74 -43.88 3.92
C TYR A 29 -5.38 -44.94 3.02
N SER A 30 -6.12 -44.50 2.01
CA SER A 30 -6.33 -45.28 0.79
C SER A 30 -6.35 -44.35 -0.41
N GLN A 31 -5.67 -44.78 -1.46
CA GLN A 31 -5.46 -44.05 -2.70
C GLN A 31 -6.75 -43.92 -3.52
N GLY A 32 -6.91 -42.83 -4.27
CA GLY A 32 -7.77 -42.81 -5.45
C GLY A 32 -8.53 -41.51 -5.71
N VAL A 33 -8.06 -40.79 -6.74
CA VAL A 33 -8.82 -40.07 -7.77
C VAL A 33 -9.91 -39.06 -7.34
N VAL A 34 -9.64 -37.81 -7.71
CA VAL A 34 -10.53 -36.63 -7.60
C VAL A 34 -11.66 -36.70 -8.65
N TYR A 35 -12.91 -36.50 -8.22
CA TYR A 35 -14.01 -36.00 -9.05
C TYR A 35 -14.68 -34.80 -8.34
N ALA A 36 -14.87 -33.70 -9.07
CA ALA A 36 -15.65 -32.54 -8.66
C ALA A 36 -17.13 -32.65 -9.13
N PRO A 37 -18.04 -31.76 -8.71
CA PRO A 37 -19.10 -32.04 -7.74
C PRO A 37 -20.47 -32.33 -8.38
N ARG A 38 -21.35 -33.02 -7.63
CA ARG A 38 -22.78 -33.13 -7.96
C ARG A 38 -23.54 -31.92 -7.43
N CYS A 39 -24.24 -31.23 -8.33
CA CYS A 39 -25.32 -30.31 -8.01
C CYS A 39 -26.55 -31.11 -7.53
N THR A 40 -27.07 -30.78 -6.35
CA THR A 40 -28.44 -31.12 -5.93
C THR A 40 -29.22 -29.82 -5.89
N GLY A 41 -30.25 -29.71 -6.73
CA GLY A 41 -31.05 -28.49 -6.88
C GLY A 41 -32.30 -28.48 -6.02
N GLU A 42 -32.97 -27.34 -6.06
CA GLU A 42 -34.42 -27.16 -6.07
C GLU A 42 -34.66 -25.74 -6.59
N ASP A 43 -35.36 -25.61 -7.73
CA ASP A 43 -36.06 -24.39 -8.12
C ASP A 43 -37.34 -24.81 -8.86
N GLU A 44 -38.47 -24.52 -8.22
CA GLU A 44 -39.81 -24.59 -8.79
C GLU A 44 -40.00 -23.42 -9.75
N GLN A 45 -39.96 -23.70 -11.05
CA GLN A 45 -40.87 -23.13 -12.06
C GLN A 45 -40.38 -23.57 -13.45
N GLY A 46 -41.13 -24.49 -14.05
CA GLY A 46 -40.75 -25.13 -15.30
C GLY A 46 -40.75 -24.19 -16.50
N LEU A 47 -39.75 -24.34 -17.37
CA LEU A 47 -39.85 -24.06 -18.81
C LEU A 47 -38.77 -24.84 -19.60
N ARG A 48 -39.28 -25.81 -20.37
CA ARG A 48 -38.80 -26.50 -21.61
C ARG A 48 -37.29 -26.73 -21.85
N ARG A 49 -36.95 -28.02 -21.98
CA ARG A 49 -35.66 -28.56 -22.47
C ARG A 49 -35.55 -28.49 -24.00
N GLY A 50 -34.41 -28.02 -24.49
CA GLY A 50 -33.90 -28.25 -25.86
C GLY A 50 -32.59 -29.04 -25.78
N GLU A 51 -32.51 -30.15 -26.51
CA GLU A 51 -31.42 -31.13 -26.48
C GLU A 51 -30.11 -30.59 -27.08
N CYS A 52 -28.97 -30.88 -26.44
CA CYS A 52 -27.63 -30.82 -27.05
C CYS A 52 -27.00 -32.22 -27.00
N ARG A 53 -26.87 -32.87 -28.16
CA ARG A 53 -26.12 -34.14 -28.32
C ARG A 53 -24.69 -33.82 -28.74
N GLY A 54 -23.72 -34.27 -27.92
CA GLY A 54 -22.29 -34.23 -28.24
C GLY A 54 -21.88 -35.31 -29.25
N ARG A 55 -20.81 -35.02 -30.01
CA ARG A 55 -20.00 -36.02 -30.73
C ARG A 55 -18.52 -35.89 -30.29
N PRO A 56 -17.77 -37.00 -30.18
CA PRO A 56 -16.43 -37.00 -29.63
C PRO A 56 -15.36 -36.65 -30.68
N SER A 57 -14.34 -35.90 -30.28
CA SER A 57 -13.14 -35.58 -31.07
C SER A 57 -12.08 -36.68 -30.94
N ARG A 58 -11.49 -37.08 -32.09
CA ARG A 58 -10.36 -38.01 -32.22
C ARG A 58 -9.02 -37.25 -32.24
N PRO A 59 -7.89 -37.91 -31.89
CA PRO A 59 -6.59 -37.25 -31.72
C PRO A 59 -5.88 -37.03 -33.07
N LEU A 60 -5.20 -35.89 -33.21
CA LEU A 60 -4.41 -35.54 -34.39
C LEU A 60 -2.99 -36.11 -34.31
N ARG A 61 -2.56 -36.69 -35.45
CA ARG A 61 -1.22 -37.25 -35.69
C ARG A 61 -0.44 -36.26 -36.58
N ASN A 62 0.83 -36.03 -36.24
CA ASN A 62 1.77 -35.21 -37.01
C ASN A 62 2.11 -35.82 -38.38
N SER A 63 2.22 -34.97 -39.41
CA SER A 63 3.26 -35.05 -40.47
C SER A 63 3.29 -33.75 -41.32
N PRO A 64 4.43 -33.40 -41.94
CA PRO A 64 4.74 -32.07 -42.46
C PRO A 64 4.62 -31.96 -43.99
N GLY A 65 4.45 -30.73 -44.50
CA GLY A 65 4.58 -30.41 -45.94
C GLY A 65 3.67 -29.26 -46.36
N GLY A 66 4.26 -28.14 -46.77
CA GLY A 66 3.56 -26.87 -47.00
C GLY A 66 2.91 -26.69 -48.38
N VAL A 67 2.07 -25.65 -48.49
CA VAL A 67 1.70 -24.90 -49.70
C VAL A 67 1.35 -23.46 -49.29
N GLY A 68 1.69 -22.47 -50.13
CA GLY A 68 1.74 -21.02 -49.86
C GLY A 68 0.42 -20.26 -49.62
N PRO A 69 0.49 -18.92 -49.52
CA PRO A 69 -0.53 -18.10 -48.87
C PRO A 69 -1.73 -17.82 -49.79
N SER A 70 -2.93 -18.10 -49.28
CA SER A 70 -4.20 -17.75 -49.93
C SER A 70 -4.57 -16.28 -49.71
N GLN A 71 -5.05 -15.68 -50.79
CA GLN A 71 -5.57 -14.32 -50.90
C GLN A 71 -6.89 -14.17 -50.13
N GLU A 72 -6.84 -13.93 -48.82
CA GLU A 72 -8.04 -13.50 -48.07
C GLU A 72 -7.71 -12.58 -46.87
N ALA A 73 -6.42 -12.28 -46.63
CA ALA A 73 -5.98 -11.40 -45.54
C ALA A 73 -5.86 -9.90 -45.92
N SER A 74 -6.25 -9.50 -47.14
CA SER A 74 -6.04 -8.12 -47.63
C SER A 74 -7.29 -7.22 -47.64
N ALA A 75 -8.44 -7.68 -47.11
CA ALA A 75 -9.69 -6.89 -47.14
C ALA A 75 -10.13 -6.32 -45.77
N GLN A 76 -9.39 -6.58 -44.70
CA GLN A 76 -9.72 -6.09 -43.35
C GLN A 76 -8.84 -4.88 -42.91
N ALA A 77 -7.77 -4.57 -43.65
CA ALA A 77 -6.84 -3.47 -43.32
C ALA A 77 -7.27 -2.10 -43.86
N ASP A 78 -8.23 -2.04 -44.81
CA ASP A 78 -8.63 -0.79 -45.47
C ASP A 78 -9.90 -0.13 -44.90
N ARG A 79 -10.49 -0.67 -43.82
CA ARG A 79 -11.63 -0.04 -43.12
C ARG A 79 -11.29 0.71 -41.83
N VAL A 80 -10.02 0.78 -41.46
CA VAL A 80 -9.53 1.56 -40.29
C VAL A 80 -8.91 2.90 -40.72
N ARG A 81 -8.87 3.21 -42.02
CA ARG A 81 -8.29 4.46 -42.56
C ARG A 81 -9.27 5.52 -43.07
N SER A 82 -10.59 5.36 -42.89
CA SER A 82 -11.58 6.33 -43.41
C SER A 82 -12.55 6.93 -42.37
N VAL A 83 -12.18 6.97 -41.08
CA VAL A 83 -12.95 7.68 -40.03
C VAL A 83 -12.12 8.78 -39.34
N ALA A 84 -10.95 9.13 -39.88
CA ALA A 84 -10.07 10.17 -39.35
C ALA A 84 -10.10 11.49 -40.17
N GLN A 85 -11.19 11.76 -40.88
CA GLN A 85 -11.39 13.01 -41.61
C GLN A 85 -12.81 13.52 -41.37
N GLU A 86 -13.00 14.24 -40.27
CA GLU A 86 -13.93 15.36 -40.10
C GLU A 86 -13.86 15.83 -38.63
N ALA A 87 -12.82 16.60 -38.32
CA ALA A 87 -12.79 17.45 -37.13
C ALA A 87 -12.45 18.87 -37.61
N PRO A 88 -13.16 19.92 -37.15
CA PRO A 88 -12.97 21.27 -37.68
C PRO A 88 -11.62 21.83 -37.21
N ALA A 89 -10.97 22.54 -38.12
CA ALA A 89 -9.66 23.16 -37.93
C ALA A 89 -9.69 24.22 -36.82
N VAL A 90 -8.86 24.02 -35.80
CA VAL A 90 -8.50 25.07 -34.84
C VAL A 90 -7.54 26.02 -35.53
N GLY A 91 -7.99 27.27 -35.74
CA GLY A 91 -7.22 28.32 -36.37
C GLY A 91 -5.91 28.62 -35.63
N SER A 92 -4.83 28.58 -36.38
CA SER A 92 -3.54 29.19 -36.04
C SER A 92 -3.69 30.71 -36.04
N ALA A 93 -3.53 31.32 -34.87
CA ALA A 93 -3.12 32.71 -34.74
C ALA A 93 -1.92 32.73 -33.81
N ALA A 94 -0.76 32.99 -34.40
CA ALA A 94 0.48 33.26 -33.71
C ALA A 94 0.38 34.58 -32.92
N SER A 95 0.77 34.55 -31.65
CA SER A 95 1.37 35.69 -30.98
C SER A 95 2.28 35.18 -29.87
N ASP A 96 3.57 35.18 -30.19
CA ASP A 96 4.65 35.70 -29.35
C ASP A 96 4.44 35.66 -27.83
N ASP A 97 5.03 34.65 -27.18
CA ASP A 97 5.73 34.90 -25.92
C ASP A 97 6.77 33.81 -25.70
N SER A 98 7.98 34.08 -26.18
CA SER A 98 9.17 33.35 -25.78
C SER A 98 9.50 33.66 -24.32
N VAL A 99 8.80 33.02 -23.38
CA VAL A 99 9.29 32.96 -22.00
C VAL A 99 10.47 31.99 -21.98
N LYS A 100 11.66 32.52 -22.27
CA LYS A 100 12.91 31.87 -21.85
C LYS A 100 12.92 31.90 -20.31
N THR A 101 12.45 30.85 -19.67
CA THR A 101 12.70 30.61 -18.24
C THR A 101 14.18 30.29 -18.07
N THR A 102 15.00 31.34 -17.93
CA THR A 102 16.42 31.24 -17.51
C THR A 102 16.55 31.05 -15.99
N GLY A 103 15.54 30.45 -15.34
CA GLY A 103 15.54 30.13 -13.92
C GLY A 103 15.96 28.68 -13.70
N ASP A 104 16.66 28.42 -12.59
CA ASP A 104 16.91 27.05 -12.13
C ASP A 104 15.55 26.32 -12.02
N PRO A 105 15.32 25.23 -12.76
CA PRO A 105 14.04 24.51 -12.70
C PRO A 105 13.70 24.03 -11.28
N ARG A 106 14.68 23.93 -10.38
CA ARG A 106 14.50 23.67 -8.94
C ARG A 106 13.86 24.83 -8.16
N GLN A 107 13.40 25.89 -8.83
CA GLN A 107 12.63 27.00 -8.26
C GLN A 107 11.18 27.06 -8.79
N GLY A 108 10.76 26.09 -9.62
CA GLY A 108 9.39 25.98 -10.11
C GLY A 108 8.38 25.59 -9.01
N PRO A 109 7.07 25.81 -9.22
CA PRO A 109 6.04 25.38 -8.29
C PRO A 109 6.03 23.85 -8.17
N ARG A 110 5.71 23.33 -6.97
CA ARG A 110 5.54 21.89 -6.78
C ARG A 110 4.28 21.39 -7.53
N PRO A 111 4.22 20.11 -7.95
CA PRO A 111 3.17 19.61 -8.86
C PRO A 111 1.73 19.76 -8.37
N LEU A 112 1.51 19.77 -7.05
CA LEU A 112 0.19 19.94 -6.43
C LEU A 112 0.02 21.33 -5.79
N ALA A 113 0.88 22.29 -6.13
CA ALA A 113 0.71 23.67 -5.70
C ALA A 113 -0.67 24.19 -6.14
N GLY A 114 -1.42 24.77 -5.19
CA GLY A 114 -2.78 25.24 -5.41
C GLY A 114 -3.88 24.20 -5.23
N VAL A 115 -3.53 22.92 -5.01
CA VAL A 115 -4.51 21.88 -4.65
C VAL A 115 -4.74 21.93 -3.14
N ARG A 116 -6.01 22.06 -2.72
CA ARG A 116 -6.40 21.96 -1.29
C ARG A 116 -7.04 20.62 -0.96
N VAL A 117 -6.53 19.96 0.07
CA VAL A 117 -7.04 18.67 0.56
C VAL A 117 -7.60 18.87 1.97
N LEU A 118 -8.86 18.52 2.17
CA LEU A 118 -9.51 18.48 3.48
C LEU A 118 -9.55 17.02 3.96
N ALA A 119 -8.70 16.67 4.93
CA ALA A 119 -8.43 15.29 5.32
C ALA A 119 -9.01 14.94 6.70
N ILE A 120 -9.95 14.01 6.76
CA ILE A 120 -10.46 13.41 8.00
C ILE A 120 -9.87 12.02 8.15
N GLU A 121 -8.76 11.96 8.83
CA GLU A 121 -7.88 10.80 8.78
C GLU A 121 -7.29 10.47 10.14
N ASN A 122 -7.00 9.19 10.35
CA ASN A 122 -6.60 8.64 11.63
C ASN A 122 -5.53 7.55 11.44
N PHE A 123 -4.61 7.39 12.39
CA PHE A 123 -3.54 6.39 12.35
C PHE A 123 -2.58 6.54 11.16
N VAL A 124 -2.53 5.57 10.23
CA VAL A 124 -1.43 5.45 9.25
C VAL A 124 -1.91 5.55 7.81
N ALA A 125 -2.90 4.76 7.38
CA ALA A 125 -3.25 4.65 5.96
C ALA A 125 -3.64 5.99 5.31
N GLY A 126 -4.61 6.69 5.94
CA GLY A 126 -4.99 8.03 5.52
C GLY A 126 -3.83 9.02 5.62
N PRO A 127 -3.24 9.20 6.81
CA PRO A 127 -2.18 10.18 7.01
C PRO A 127 -0.96 10.01 6.10
N TYR A 128 -0.55 8.78 5.82
CA TYR A 128 0.59 8.52 4.93
C TYR A 128 0.30 8.99 3.49
N GLY A 129 -0.88 8.66 2.94
CA GLY A 129 -1.26 9.05 1.59
C GLY A 129 -1.41 10.56 1.42
N SER A 130 -2.12 11.23 2.35
CA SER A 130 -2.29 12.68 2.29
C SER A 130 -0.97 13.44 2.54
N MET A 131 -0.07 12.91 3.37
CA MET A 131 1.28 13.46 3.56
C MET A 131 2.09 13.45 2.25
N LEU A 132 1.96 12.41 1.42
CA LEU A 132 2.62 12.39 0.11
C LEU A 132 2.10 13.51 -0.81
N LEU A 133 0.80 13.86 -0.72
CA LEU A 133 0.25 15.00 -1.45
C LEU A 133 0.82 16.32 -0.92
N ALA A 134 0.94 16.47 0.41
CA ALA A 134 1.56 17.64 1.05
C ALA A 134 3.03 17.81 0.63
N ASP A 135 3.79 16.71 0.59
CA ASP A 135 5.19 16.70 0.14
C ASP A 135 5.33 17.26 -1.31
N PHE A 136 4.32 17.06 -2.16
CA PHE A 136 4.27 17.61 -3.52
C PHE A 136 3.52 18.94 -3.65
N GLY A 137 3.29 19.63 -2.52
CA GLY A 137 2.83 21.02 -2.48
C GLY A 137 1.33 21.23 -2.31
N ALA A 138 0.54 20.17 -2.07
CA ALA A 138 -0.87 20.35 -1.73
C ALA A 138 -1.02 21.00 -0.33
N GLU A 139 -1.98 21.91 -0.17
CA GLU A 139 -2.37 22.40 1.16
C GLU A 139 -3.27 21.34 1.83
N VAL A 140 -2.68 20.51 2.68
CA VAL A 140 -3.39 19.46 3.40
C VAL A 140 -3.85 19.98 4.76
N ILE A 141 -5.16 20.14 4.90
CA ILE A 141 -5.84 20.54 6.13
C ILE A 141 -6.39 19.29 6.81
N LYS A 142 -5.71 18.84 7.86
CA LYS A 142 -6.14 17.74 8.69
C LYS A 142 -7.23 18.20 9.65
N VAL A 143 -8.39 17.57 9.58
CA VAL A 143 -9.53 17.83 10.48
C VAL A 143 -9.50 16.80 11.60
N GLU A 144 -9.47 17.28 12.84
CA GLU A 144 -9.27 16.46 14.03
C GLU A 144 -10.33 16.76 15.12
N PRO A 145 -10.70 15.77 15.96
CA PRO A 145 -11.53 16.03 17.13
C PRO A 145 -10.85 17.03 18.09
N PRO A 146 -11.54 18.05 18.62
CA PRO A 146 -10.92 19.13 19.39
C PRO A 146 -10.14 18.70 20.64
N GLU A 147 -10.60 17.66 21.34
CA GLU A 147 -10.00 17.25 22.60
C GLU A 147 -8.92 16.19 22.43
N THR A 148 -9.16 15.20 21.56
CA THR A 148 -8.30 14.01 21.48
C THR A 148 -7.30 14.07 20.33
N GLY A 149 -7.64 14.79 19.27
CA GLY A 149 -6.96 14.72 17.98
C GLY A 149 -7.01 13.33 17.33
N ASP A 150 -6.12 13.11 16.37
CA ASP A 150 -5.79 11.78 15.81
C ASP A 150 -5.24 10.84 16.91
N GLY A 151 -5.68 9.58 16.91
CA GLY A 151 -5.21 8.57 17.86
C GLY A 151 -3.69 8.33 17.80
N TYR A 152 -3.06 8.58 16.65
CA TYR A 152 -1.62 8.44 16.45
C TYR A 152 -0.78 9.50 17.18
N ARG A 153 -1.41 10.59 17.66
CA ARG A 153 -0.78 11.52 18.62
C ARG A 153 -0.40 10.84 19.95
N HIS A 154 -0.94 9.66 20.23
CA HIS A 154 -0.74 8.88 21.46
C HIS A 154 -0.02 7.55 21.24
N VAL A 155 0.64 7.35 20.09
CA VAL A 155 1.31 6.09 19.72
C VAL A 155 2.81 6.28 19.46
N GLY A 156 3.62 5.32 19.91
CA GLY A 156 5.07 5.33 19.71
C GLY A 156 5.80 5.92 20.91
N ILE A 157 6.91 6.62 20.66
CA ILE A 157 7.60 7.35 21.72
C ILE A 157 6.84 8.65 21.93
N ILE A 158 6.39 8.88 23.16
CA ILE A 158 5.75 10.14 23.58
C ILE A 158 6.75 10.93 24.40
N ARG A 159 6.89 12.22 24.10
CA ARG A 159 7.66 13.16 24.91
C ARG A 159 6.83 14.40 25.19
N GLU A 160 7.08 15.00 26.34
CA GLU A 160 6.44 16.21 26.79
C GLU A 160 7.48 17.28 27.09
N ARG A 161 7.18 18.52 26.70
CA ARG A 161 8.01 19.69 26.99
C ARG A 161 7.12 20.94 26.99
N ASP A 162 7.26 21.79 27.99
CA ASP A 162 6.55 23.08 28.10
C ASP A 162 5.02 22.95 27.95
N GLY A 163 4.43 21.88 28.49
CA GLY A 163 2.98 21.61 28.43
C GLY A 163 2.48 21.16 27.06
N GLN A 164 3.36 20.90 26.11
CA GLN A 164 3.07 20.28 24.81
C GLN A 164 3.56 18.83 24.80
N HIS A 165 2.96 18.00 23.96
CA HIS A 165 3.42 16.63 23.72
C HIS A 165 3.63 16.36 22.23
N ALA A 166 4.59 15.50 21.92
CA ALA A 166 4.82 15.01 20.56
C ALA A 166 4.91 13.49 20.56
N SER A 167 4.49 12.90 19.45
CA SER A 167 4.48 11.47 19.19
C SER A 167 5.35 11.12 17.99
N SER A 168 6.26 10.16 18.16
CA SER A 168 7.05 9.62 17.05
C SER A 168 6.19 8.85 16.04
N GLY A 169 5.00 8.37 16.45
CA GLY A 169 3.97 7.90 15.55
C GLY A 169 3.51 9.04 14.66
N PHE A 170 2.87 10.05 15.25
CA PHE A 170 2.28 11.18 14.53
C PHE A 170 3.26 11.87 13.59
N LEU A 171 4.50 12.07 14.06
CA LEU A 171 5.58 12.72 13.33
C LEU A 171 5.94 12.02 12.02
N ARG A 172 5.85 10.68 11.97
CA ARG A 172 6.26 9.91 10.78
C ARG A 172 5.31 10.05 9.59
N VAL A 173 4.05 10.46 9.81
CA VAL A 173 2.98 10.45 8.78
C VAL A 173 2.19 11.77 8.68
N ASN A 174 2.63 12.86 9.32
CA ASN A 174 1.87 14.13 9.33
C ASN A 174 2.72 15.40 9.08
N ARG A 175 3.96 15.28 8.61
CA ARG A 175 4.76 16.46 8.21
C ARG A 175 4.04 17.26 7.11
N ASN A 176 4.35 18.55 7.00
CA ASN A 176 3.85 19.47 5.97
C ASN A 176 2.32 19.70 5.97
N LYS A 177 1.59 19.24 7.00
CA LYS A 177 0.14 19.45 7.12
C LYS A 177 -0.20 20.65 7.98
N ARG A 178 -1.47 21.06 7.91
CA ARG A 178 -2.12 22.02 8.80
C ARG A 178 -3.14 21.29 9.68
N SER A 179 -3.40 21.76 10.90
CA SER A 179 -4.37 21.12 11.81
C SER A 179 -5.53 22.05 12.15
N VAL A 180 -6.75 21.56 11.89
CA VAL A 180 -8.02 22.19 12.26
C VAL A 180 -8.77 21.27 13.21
N ALA A 181 -9.10 21.78 14.39
CA ALA A 181 -9.88 21.07 15.38
C ALA A 181 -11.38 21.36 15.17
N LEU A 182 -12.17 20.34 14.82
CA LEU A 182 -13.63 20.46 14.59
C LEU A 182 -14.40 19.28 15.18
N ASN A 183 -15.45 19.59 15.93
CA ASN A 183 -16.39 18.61 16.44
C ASN A 183 -17.46 18.26 15.38
N LEU A 184 -17.19 17.22 14.59
CA LEU A 184 -18.11 16.77 13.54
C LEU A 184 -19.37 16.05 14.06
N GLN A 185 -19.50 15.84 15.38
CA GLN A 185 -20.76 15.32 15.95
C GLN A 185 -21.81 16.42 16.06
N ALA A 186 -21.39 17.67 16.27
CA ALA A 186 -22.27 18.82 16.38
C ALA A 186 -22.76 19.34 15.00
N PRO A 187 -24.01 19.81 14.89
CA PRO A 187 -24.54 20.39 13.64
C PRO A 187 -23.68 21.53 13.09
N GLU A 188 -23.21 22.45 13.94
CA GLU A 188 -22.34 23.56 13.52
C GLU A 188 -20.99 23.07 13.00
N GLY A 189 -20.40 22.05 13.62
CA GLY A 189 -19.14 21.47 13.14
C GLY A 189 -19.29 20.81 11.76
N LYS A 190 -20.43 20.16 11.50
CA LYS A 190 -20.76 19.63 10.17
C LYS A 190 -20.95 20.74 9.14
N ASP A 191 -21.60 21.85 9.51
CA ASP A 191 -21.75 23.02 8.63
C ASP A 191 -20.38 23.63 8.26
N LEU A 192 -19.53 23.84 9.26
CA LEU A 192 -18.16 24.34 9.05
C LEU A 192 -17.37 23.40 8.12
N PHE A 193 -17.47 22.09 8.32
CA PHE A 193 -16.83 21.13 7.43
C PHE A 193 -17.34 21.23 5.99
N ARG A 194 -18.66 21.29 5.77
CA ARG A 194 -19.23 21.45 4.42
C ARG A 194 -18.76 22.74 3.75
N ARG A 195 -18.69 23.83 4.52
CA ARG A 195 -18.15 25.12 4.04
C ARG A 195 -16.68 25.01 3.62
N LEU A 196 -15.86 24.30 4.40
CA LEU A 196 -14.46 24.02 4.03
C LEU A 196 -14.37 23.10 2.80
N ALA A 197 -15.21 22.07 2.71
CA ALA A 197 -15.23 21.14 1.59
C ALA A 197 -15.60 21.83 0.26
N ARG A 198 -16.43 22.87 0.30
CA ARG A 198 -16.70 23.73 -0.88
C ARG A 198 -15.47 24.51 -1.37
N GLN A 199 -14.50 24.76 -0.50
CA GLN A 199 -13.24 25.45 -0.82
C GLN A 199 -12.09 24.47 -1.13
N ALA A 200 -12.35 23.16 -1.05
CA ALA A 200 -11.37 22.11 -1.25
C ALA A 200 -11.47 21.50 -2.66
N ASP A 201 -10.32 21.05 -3.17
CA ASP A 201 -10.24 20.25 -4.39
C ASP A 201 -10.47 18.77 -4.10
N VAL A 202 -10.01 18.33 -2.93
CA VAL A 202 -10.04 16.95 -2.48
C VAL A 202 -10.60 16.88 -1.07
N VAL A 203 -11.54 15.98 -0.83
CA VAL A 203 -11.85 15.48 0.53
C VAL A 203 -11.24 14.10 0.65
N TRP A 204 -10.50 13.86 1.72
CA TRP A 204 -9.77 12.61 1.96
C TRP A 204 -10.20 12.03 3.30
N GLU A 205 -10.44 10.71 3.36
CA GLU A 205 -10.79 10.04 4.61
C GLU A 205 -10.35 8.58 4.68
N ASN A 206 -10.18 8.08 5.91
CA ASN A 206 -9.98 6.65 6.17
C ASN A 206 -10.80 6.14 7.35
N LEU A 207 -12.03 6.62 7.47
CA LEU A 207 -12.98 6.17 8.47
C LEU A 207 -13.59 4.84 8.05
N ARG A 208 -14.33 4.21 8.96
CA ARG A 208 -15.11 3.03 8.60
C ARG A 208 -16.16 3.41 7.54
N PRO A 209 -16.37 2.58 6.50
CA PRO A 209 -17.39 2.83 5.49
C PRO A 209 -18.76 3.17 6.11
N GLY A 210 -19.37 4.23 5.59
CA GLY A 210 -20.66 4.76 6.04
C GLY A 210 -20.61 5.71 7.24
N VAL A 211 -19.45 5.96 7.88
CA VAL A 211 -19.34 7.00 8.93
C VAL A 211 -19.63 8.38 8.34
N MET A 212 -18.98 8.74 7.23
CA MET A 212 -19.16 10.03 6.57
C MET A 212 -20.60 10.22 6.06
N ASP A 213 -21.23 9.16 5.55
CA ASP A 213 -22.64 9.19 5.15
C ASP A 213 -23.57 9.47 6.34
N ARG A 214 -23.37 8.81 7.49
CA ARG A 214 -24.15 9.08 8.71
C ARG A 214 -23.94 10.49 9.26
N LEU A 215 -22.77 11.09 9.04
CA LEU A 215 -22.51 12.49 9.37
C LEU A 215 -23.15 13.46 8.37
N GLY A 216 -23.64 12.97 7.22
CA GLY A 216 -24.13 13.79 6.12
C GLY A 216 -23.01 14.50 5.38
N LEU A 217 -21.81 13.93 5.39
CA LEU A 217 -20.57 14.45 4.82
C LEU A 217 -19.97 13.48 3.78
N GLY A 218 -20.71 12.45 3.36
CA GLY A 218 -20.26 11.52 2.34
C GLY A 218 -20.21 12.13 0.94
N TYR A 219 -19.54 11.45 0.00
CA TYR A 219 -19.27 11.95 -1.35
C TYR A 219 -20.53 12.48 -2.05
N ARG A 220 -21.64 11.71 -2.05
CA ARG A 220 -22.87 12.11 -2.75
C ARG A 220 -23.39 13.46 -2.29
N VAL A 221 -23.35 13.74 -0.99
CA VAL A 221 -23.82 15.01 -0.41
C VAL A 221 -22.86 16.15 -0.73
N LEU A 222 -21.55 15.92 -0.57
CA LEU A 222 -20.57 16.98 -0.82
C LEU A 222 -20.42 17.33 -2.31
N ALA A 223 -20.64 16.35 -3.21
CA ALA A 223 -20.56 16.56 -4.65
C ALA A 223 -21.75 17.37 -5.21
N GLU A 224 -22.89 17.42 -4.50
CA GLU A 224 -24.01 18.31 -4.85
C GLU A 224 -23.60 19.78 -4.70
N ASP A 225 -22.89 20.10 -3.62
CA ASP A 225 -22.35 21.44 -3.34
C ASP A 225 -21.12 21.77 -4.17
N ASN A 226 -20.30 20.77 -4.51
CA ASN A 226 -19.07 20.91 -5.30
C ASN A 226 -18.93 19.77 -6.32
N PRO A 227 -19.48 19.91 -7.55
CA PRO A 227 -19.38 18.89 -8.60
C PRO A 227 -17.96 18.62 -9.11
N ARG A 228 -16.99 19.46 -8.73
CA ARG A 228 -15.57 19.34 -9.04
C ARG A 228 -14.78 18.58 -7.97
N LEU A 229 -15.43 18.19 -6.87
CA LEU A 229 -14.79 17.55 -5.74
C LEU A 229 -14.25 16.16 -6.09
N VAL A 230 -12.95 15.96 -5.88
CA VAL A 230 -12.40 14.60 -5.76
C VAL A 230 -12.62 14.15 -4.33
N TYR A 231 -13.22 12.99 -4.12
CA TYR A 231 -13.36 12.39 -2.80
C TYR A 231 -12.52 11.12 -2.78
N ALA A 232 -11.66 10.95 -1.78
CA ALA A 232 -10.82 9.77 -1.65
C ALA A 232 -11.10 9.08 -0.31
N SER A 233 -11.40 7.78 -0.35
CA SER A 233 -11.59 6.95 0.82
C SER A 233 -10.59 5.79 0.84
N VAL A 234 -10.02 5.53 2.02
CA VAL A 234 -9.17 4.37 2.28
C VAL A 234 -9.78 3.54 3.39
N SER A 235 -10.23 2.34 3.06
CA SER A 235 -10.94 1.47 4.01
C SER A 235 -10.41 0.04 3.99
N GLY A 236 -10.86 -0.81 4.91
CA GLY A 236 -10.43 -2.22 4.93
C GLY A 236 -10.82 -3.00 3.67
N PHE A 237 -12.07 -2.82 3.23
CA PHE A 237 -12.73 -3.69 2.25
C PHE A 237 -13.58 -2.93 1.20
N GLY A 238 -13.36 -1.62 1.07
CA GLY A 238 -14.05 -0.77 0.10
C GLY A 238 -15.37 -0.20 0.62
N HIS A 239 -15.87 0.83 -0.07
CA HIS A 239 -17.17 1.44 0.12
C HIS A 239 -18.20 0.85 -0.83
N THR A 240 -19.48 0.86 -0.44
CA THR A 240 -20.55 0.20 -1.20
C THR A 240 -21.08 1.01 -2.39
N ASP A 241 -20.66 2.26 -2.56
CA ASP A 241 -21.20 3.15 -3.59
C ASP A 241 -20.56 2.96 -4.97
N ILE A 242 -19.40 2.27 -5.04
CA ILE A 242 -18.76 1.86 -6.29
C ILE A 242 -18.91 0.35 -6.51
N TYR A 243 -18.36 -0.47 -5.61
CA TYR A 243 -18.46 -1.93 -5.65
C TYR A 243 -18.90 -2.49 -4.30
N GLN A 244 -19.78 -3.49 -4.28
CA GLN A 244 -20.25 -4.07 -3.03
C GLN A 244 -19.32 -5.18 -2.53
N SER A 245 -18.92 -5.10 -1.26
CA SER A 245 -18.19 -6.16 -0.56
C SER A 245 -18.99 -6.70 0.62
N PRO A 246 -19.05 -8.03 0.83
CA PRO A 246 -19.66 -8.62 2.03
C PRO A 246 -18.89 -8.27 3.32
N TYR A 247 -17.66 -7.76 3.19
CA TYR A 247 -16.80 -7.41 4.31
C TYR A 247 -16.78 -5.91 4.62
N THR A 248 -17.57 -5.09 3.92
CA THR A 248 -17.56 -3.62 4.06
C THR A 248 -17.68 -3.14 5.52
N GLN A 249 -18.47 -3.84 6.34
CA GLN A 249 -18.67 -3.48 7.77
C GLN A 249 -17.69 -4.18 8.73
N MET A 250 -16.81 -5.03 8.22
CA MET A 250 -15.81 -5.71 9.04
C MET A 250 -14.75 -4.68 9.50
N PRO A 251 -14.46 -4.58 10.81
CA PRO A 251 -13.37 -3.76 11.30
C PRO A 251 -12.05 -4.25 10.69
N ALA A 252 -11.23 -3.32 10.22
CA ALA A 252 -9.95 -3.63 9.61
C ALA A 252 -8.81 -2.86 10.28
N PHE A 253 -7.70 -3.57 10.44
CA PHE A 253 -6.38 -3.01 10.69
C PHE A 253 -5.42 -3.67 9.71
N ASP A 254 -4.21 -3.14 9.62
CA ASP A 254 -3.19 -3.62 8.70
C ASP A 254 -2.95 -5.13 8.76
N SER A 255 -2.89 -5.69 9.97
CA SER A 255 -2.69 -7.12 10.18
C SER A 255 -3.82 -7.99 9.61
N LEU A 256 -5.07 -7.51 9.59
CA LEU A 256 -6.20 -8.26 9.03
C LEU A 256 -6.13 -8.29 7.50
N ALA A 257 -5.87 -7.16 6.86
CA ALA A 257 -5.67 -7.09 5.42
C ALA A 257 -4.47 -7.96 4.98
N GLN A 258 -3.36 -7.90 5.73
CA GLN A 258 -2.19 -8.74 5.50
C GLN A 258 -2.52 -10.24 5.61
N ALA A 259 -3.28 -10.65 6.64
CA ALA A 259 -3.67 -12.03 6.80
C ALA A 259 -4.59 -12.52 5.67
N MET A 260 -5.62 -11.73 5.34
CA MET A 260 -6.63 -12.13 4.35
C MET A 260 -6.08 -12.15 2.92
N SER A 261 -5.16 -11.26 2.56
CA SER A 261 -4.55 -11.21 1.22
C SER A 261 -3.60 -12.36 0.92
N GLY A 262 -3.26 -13.17 1.93
CA GLY A 262 -2.30 -14.25 1.81
C GLY A 262 -0.84 -13.79 1.77
N ILE A 263 -0.56 -12.49 1.85
CA ILE A 263 0.81 -11.96 1.74
C ILE A 263 1.73 -12.45 2.87
N VAL A 264 1.16 -12.75 4.05
CA VAL A 264 1.88 -13.31 5.21
C VAL A 264 2.00 -14.84 5.19
N TYR A 265 1.35 -15.50 4.23
CA TYR A 265 1.47 -16.95 4.05
C TYR A 265 2.72 -17.32 3.24
N ARG A 266 3.16 -16.45 2.33
CA ARG A 266 4.24 -16.73 1.38
C ARG A 266 5.64 -16.75 2.03
N PRO A 267 6.01 -15.82 2.93
CA PRO A 267 7.34 -15.79 3.54
C PRO A 267 7.63 -17.01 4.42
N GLY A 268 8.92 -17.32 4.57
CA GLY A 268 9.42 -18.44 5.37
C GLY A 268 9.64 -19.72 4.55
N ARG A 269 9.99 -20.81 5.22
CA ARG A 269 10.18 -22.14 4.63
C ARG A 269 8.90 -22.95 4.70
N GLU A 270 8.84 -24.03 3.94
CA GLU A 270 7.81 -25.05 4.16
C GLU A 270 7.88 -25.55 5.61
N GLY A 271 6.72 -25.58 6.29
CA GLY A 271 6.61 -25.94 7.71
C GLY A 271 6.70 -24.79 8.71
N ASP A 272 7.21 -23.61 8.30
CA ASP A 272 7.22 -22.43 9.17
C ASP A 272 5.79 -21.85 9.35
N PRO A 273 5.47 -21.26 10.53
CA PRO A 273 4.21 -20.54 10.69
C PRO A 273 4.13 -19.30 9.77
N PRO A 274 2.92 -18.79 9.43
CA PRO A 274 2.75 -17.45 8.86
C PRO A 274 3.47 -16.37 9.66
N VAL A 275 4.08 -15.42 8.96
CA VAL A 275 4.85 -14.33 9.59
C VAL A 275 4.43 -12.99 9.01
N PHE A 276 4.10 -12.06 9.89
CA PHE A 276 3.91 -10.65 9.52
C PHE A 276 5.23 -10.00 9.14
N LEU A 277 5.23 -9.14 8.14
CA LEU A 277 6.44 -8.50 7.64
C LEU A 277 7.03 -7.43 8.59
N GLY A 278 6.33 -7.11 9.68
CA GLY A 278 6.84 -6.26 10.75
C GLY A 278 6.67 -4.75 10.53
N PHE A 279 5.95 -4.34 9.49
CA PHE A 279 5.60 -2.95 9.21
C PHE A 279 4.17 -2.84 8.66
N ALA A 280 3.63 -1.62 8.67
CA ALA A 280 2.26 -1.31 8.27
C ALA A 280 2.11 -1.29 6.73
N LEU A 281 2.30 -2.45 6.10
CA LEU A 281 2.38 -2.61 4.64
C LEU A 281 1.07 -2.18 3.97
N SER A 282 -0.07 -2.71 4.41
CA SER A 282 -1.35 -2.36 3.79
C SER A 282 -1.74 -0.91 4.04
N ASP A 283 -1.47 -0.37 5.23
CA ASP A 283 -1.74 1.03 5.52
C ASP A 283 -0.96 1.94 4.56
N THR A 284 0.36 1.77 4.50
CA THR A 284 1.22 2.64 3.69
C THR A 284 0.99 2.44 2.19
N TYR A 285 0.85 1.19 1.73
CA TYR A 285 0.63 0.90 0.31
C TYR A 285 -0.74 1.35 -0.19
N SER A 286 -1.82 1.14 0.60
CA SER A 286 -3.14 1.68 0.24
C SER A 286 -3.16 3.20 0.22
N GLY A 287 -2.47 3.86 1.17
CA GLY A 287 -2.29 5.32 1.15
C GLY A 287 -1.58 5.81 -0.11
N VAL A 288 -0.55 5.11 -0.59
CA VAL A 288 0.13 5.41 -1.86
C VAL A 288 -0.82 5.26 -3.05
N LEU A 289 -1.58 4.16 -3.12
CA LEU A 289 -2.53 3.93 -4.21
C LEU A 289 -3.65 4.98 -4.21
N ALA A 290 -4.13 5.39 -3.04
CA ALA A 290 -5.14 6.45 -2.93
C ALA A 290 -4.58 7.82 -3.35
N ALA A 291 -3.33 8.15 -2.98
CA ALA A 291 -2.67 9.37 -3.45
C ALA A 291 -2.50 9.37 -4.98
N PHE A 292 -2.11 8.22 -5.55
CA PHE A 292 -2.06 8.04 -7.01
C PHE A 292 -3.44 8.20 -7.65
N GLY A 293 -4.48 7.58 -7.07
CA GLY A 293 -5.86 7.72 -7.52
C GLY A 293 -6.36 9.17 -7.47
N VAL A 294 -6.00 9.94 -6.43
CA VAL A 294 -6.29 11.38 -6.35
C VAL A 294 -5.65 12.13 -7.51
N VAL A 295 -4.37 11.87 -7.83
CA VAL A 295 -3.70 12.51 -8.96
C VAL A 295 -4.39 12.17 -10.28
N LEU A 296 -4.77 10.91 -10.50
CA LEU A 296 -5.54 10.50 -11.68
C LEU A 296 -6.93 11.18 -11.74
N ALA A 297 -7.60 11.32 -10.60
CA ALA A 297 -8.90 11.97 -10.52
C ALA A 297 -8.81 13.48 -10.78
N LEU A 298 -7.78 14.15 -10.26
CA LEU A 298 -7.48 15.56 -10.54
C LEU A 298 -7.16 15.77 -12.03
N GLN A 299 -6.38 14.86 -12.64
CA GLN A 299 -6.09 14.89 -14.07
C GLN A 299 -7.36 14.69 -14.90
N THR A 300 -8.22 13.74 -14.52
CA THR A 300 -9.51 13.52 -15.17
C THR A 300 -10.41 14.75 -15.04
N ARG A 301 -10.45 15.38 -13.87
CA ARG A 301 -11.18 16.62 -13.61
C ARG A 301 -10.68 17.79 -14.46
N ALA A 302 -9.39 17.86 -14.76
CA ALA A 302 -8.84 18.89 -15.65
C ALA A 302 -9.39 18.77 -17.08
N ILE A 303 -9.73 17.55 -17.51
CA ILE A 303 -10.29 17.27 -18.84
C ILE A 303 -11.82 17.42 -18.84
N THR A 304 -12.49 16.84 -17.86
CA THR A 304 -13.97 16.72 -17.84
C THR A 304 -14.66 17.87 -17.11
N GLY A 305 -13.91 18.61 -16.31
CA GLY A 305 -14.44 19.60 -15.37
C GLY A 305 -15.13 19.00 -14.15
N ARG A 306 -15.20 17.67 -13.98
CA ARG A 306 -15.94 16.98 -12.91
C ARG A 306 -15.04 16.17 -11.99
N GLY A 307 -15.36 16.18 -10.71
CA GLY A 307 -14.74 15.31 -9.71
C GLY A 307 -15.34 13.90 -9.71
N GLN A 308 -14.79 13.03 -8.86
CA GLN A 308 -15.23 11.64 -8.70
C GLN A 308 -14.80 11.07 -7.33
N HIS A 309 -15.38 9.94 -6.96
CA HIS A 309 -14.97 9.16 -5.79
C HIS A 309 -13.87 8.16 -6.17
N VAL A 310 -12.76 8.20 -5.45
CA VAL A 310 -11.66 7.24 -5.46
C VAL A 310 -11.78 6.39 -4.20
N ASP A 311 -12.18 5.13 -4.35
CA ASP A 311 -12.26 4.16 -3.25
C ASP A 311 -11.10 3.18 -3.35
N VAL A 312 -10.31 3.07 -2.27
CA VAL A 312 -9.20 2.13 -2.17
C VAL A 312 -9.37 1.26 -0.94
N SER A 313 -9.49 -0.06 -1.16
CA SER A 313 -9.48 -1.01 -0.06
C SER A 313 -8.07 -1.53 0.25
N MET A 314 -7.76 -1.66 1.54
CA MET A 314 -6.50 -2.24 2.01
C MET A 314 -6.35 -3.69 1.56
N TYR A 315 -7.45 -4.44 1.51
CA TYR A 315 -7.45 -5.83 1.06
C TYR A 315 -7.12 -5.93 -0.44
N ASP A 316 -7.80 -5.16 -1.30
CA ASP A 316 -7.54 -5.18 -2.75
C ASP A 316 -6.12 -4.69 -3.06
N ALA A 317 -5.66 -3.66 -2.35
CA ALA A 317 -4.28 -3.19 -2.46
C ALA A 317 -3.30 -4.35 -2.25
N LEU A 318 -3.43 -5.12 -1.17
CA LEU A 318 -2.52 -6.23 -0.93
C LEU A 318 -2.71 -7.42 -1.88
N LEU A 319 -3.90 -7.63 -2.45
CA LEU A 319 -4.06 -8.63 -3.51
C LEU A 319 -3.20 -8.30 -4.73
N THR A 320 -3.00 -7.02 -5.06
CA THR A 320 -2.08 -6.63 -6.15
C THR A 320 -0.62 -7.00 -5.87
N LEU A 321 -0.21 -7.05 -4.59
CA LEU A 321 1.13 -7.50 -4.21
C LEU A 321 1.27 -9.03 -4.24
N ASN A 322 0.15 -9.76 -4.33
CA ASN A 322 0.11 -11.22 -4.44
C ASN A 322 -0.23 -11.69 -5.88
N GLU A 323 -0.15 -10.79 -6.87
CA GLU A 323 -0.59 -11.04 -8.25
C GLU A 323 0.07 -12.28 -8.89
N HIS A 324 1.38 -12.44 -8.68
CA HIS A 324 2.13 -13.57 -9.23
C HIS A 324 1.59 -14.91 -8.71
N ALA A 325 1.37 -15.03 -7.40
CA ALA A 325 0.85 -16.27 -6.82
C ALA A 325 -0.58 -16.57 -7.30
N ILE A 326 -1.41 -15.52 -7.45
CA ILE A 326 -2.78 -15.66 -7.94
C ILE A 326 -2.78 -16.14 -9.40
N THR A 327 -1.96 -15.54 -10.26
CA THR A 327 -1.87 -15.90 -11.67
C THR A 327 -1.30 -17.31 -11.88
N ASP A 328 -0.22 -17.66 -11.18
CA ASP A 328 0.39 -18.99 -11.27
C ASP A 328 -0.58 -20.09 -10.79
N TYR A 329 -1.29 -19.84 -9.69
CA TYR A 329 -2.32 -20.76 -9.21
C TYR A 329 -3.44 -20.94 -10.23
N ALA A 330 -3.91 -19.85 -10.84
CA ALA A 330 -4.91 -19.90 -11.89
C ALA A 330 -4.42 -20.65 -13.15
N ALA A 331 -3.12 -20.64 -13.41
CA ALA A 331 -2.48 -21.41 -14.48
C ALA A 331 -2.27 -22.91 -14.15
N GLY A 332 -2.58 -23.33 -12.92
CA GLY A 332 -2.50 -24.72 -12.47
C GLY A 332 -1.24 -25.06 -11.65
N GLU A 333 -0.41 -24.07 -11.31
CA GLU A 333 0.77 -24.29 -10.48
C GLU A 333 0.43 -24.18 -8.99
N PRO A 334 0.69 -25.22 -8.17
CA PRO A 334 0.42 -25.15 -6.75
C PRO A 334 1.36 -24.16 -6.07
N ILE A 335 0.78 -23.20 -5.35
CA ILE A 335 1.54 -22.22 -4.58
C ILE A 335 1.82 -22.76 -3.18
N THR A 336 3.10 -23.02 -2.91
CA THR A 336 3.57 -23.39 -1.57
C THR A 336 4.25 -22.22 -0.87
N ARG A 337 4.27 -22.27 0.47
CA ARG A 337 5.09 -21.37 1.30
C ARG A 337 6.57 -21.64 1.05
N GLY A 338 7.36 -20.57 0.98
CA GLY A 338 8.79 -20.70 0.71
C GLY A 338 9.07 -21.26 -0.69
N GLY A 339 8.09 -21.18 -1.59
CA GLY A 339 8.20 -21.66 -2.97
C GLY A 339 9.51 -21.18 -3.59
N ALA A 340 10.23 -22.12 -4.18
CA ALA A 340 11.58 -21.87 -4.64
C ALA A 340 11.57 -20.89 -5.82
N PRO A 341 12.47 -19.90 -5.85
CA PRO A 341 12.55 -18.95 -6.95
C PRO A 341 12.80 -19.67 -8.28
N ALA A 342 12.36 -19.13 -9.42
CA ALA A 342 12.57 -19.74 -10.73
C ALA A 342 14.07 -19.93 -11.10
N SER A 343 14.97 -19.33 -10.33
CA SER A 343 16.42 -19.43 -10.46
C SER A 343 17.07 -19.50 -9.08
N ALA A 344 18.17 -20.24 -8.96
CA ALA A 344 18.98 -20.29 -7.75
C ALA A 344 20.49 -20.32 -8.07
N PRO A 345 21.37 -19.95 -7.11
CA PRO A 345 21.06 -19.41 -5.78
C PRO A 345 20.31 -18.07 -5.80
N PHE A 346 19.20 -17.98 -5.08
CA PHE A 346 18.44 -16.73 -4.93
C PHE A 346 17.79 -16.67 -3.55
N GLY A 347 18.18 -15.68 -2.74
CA GLY A 347 17.65 -15.50 -1.39
C GLY A 347 18.71 -15.05 -0.38
N LEU A 348 18.39 -15.25 0.90
CA LEU A 348 19.23 -14.83 2.02
C LEU A 348 20.11 -15.98 2.50
N PHE A 349 21.40 -15.71 2.68
CA PHE A 349 22.41 -16.68 3.12
C PHE A 349 23.23 -16.12 4.27
N ARG A 350 23.49 -16.97 5.27
CA ARG A 350 24.28 -16.59 6.45
C ARG A 350 25.75 -16.42 6.10
N VAL A 351 26.37 -15.42 6.71
CA VAL A 351 27.81 -15.13 6.69
C VAL A 351 28.32 -14.89 8.13
N ALA A 352 29.61 -14.60 8.32
CA ALA A 352 30.23 -14.54 9.64
C ALA A 352 29.56 -13.54 10.61
N ASP A 353 29.09 -12.39 10.10
CA ASP A 353 28.51 -11.28 10.88
C ASP A 353 27.05 -10.94 10.51
N GLY A 354 26.33 -11.87 9.87
CA GLY A 354 24.91 -11.66 9.54
C GLY A 354 24.45 -12.41 8.30
N TYR A 355 23.72 -11.70 7.42
CA TYR A 355 23.16 -12.25 6.18
C TYR A 355 23.48 -11.38 4.99
N ILE A 356 23.63 -12.02 3.82
CA ILE A 356 23.66 -11.37 2.51
C ILE A 356 22.53 -11.91 1.64
N SER A 357 22.04 -11.09 0.73
CA SER A 357 21.19 -11.51 -0.38
C SER A 357 22.07 -11.84 -1.57
N ILE A 358 21.77 -12.93 -2.26
CA ILE A 358 22.41 -13.34 -3.51
C ILE A 358 21.30 -13.56 -4.55
N GLY A 359 21.52 -13.11 -5.79
CA GLY A 359 20.61 -13.37 -6.91
C GLY A 359 21.36 -13.88 -8.15
N VAL A 360 21.33 -15.19 -8.37
CA VAL A 360 21.93 -15.86 -9.54
C VAL A 360 20.84 -16.23 -10.53
N VAL A 361 20.77 -15.46 -11.62
CA VAL A 361 19.82 -15.68 -12.71
C VAL A 361 20.58 -15.99 -14.00
N GLY A 362 20.30 -17.15 -14.61
CA GLY A 362 20.93 -17.59 -15.85
C GLY A 362 22.33 -18.21 -15.69
N GLN A 363 22.78 -18.90 -16.74
CA GLN A 363 24.04 -19.66 -16.71
C GLN A 363 25.32 -18.80 -16.63
N PRO A 364 25.42 -17.63 -17.30
CA PRO A 364 26.62 -16.82 -17.20
C PRO A 364 26.88 -16.30 -15.77
N ILE A 365 25.83 -15.94 -15.03
CA ILE A 365 25.96 -15.52 -13.62
C ILE A 365 26.34 -16.72 -12.75
N TRP A 366 25.76 -17.90 -13.03
CA TRP A 366 26.10 -19.15 -12.33
C TRP A 366 27.59 -19.52 -12.44
N GLN A 367 28.17 -19.42 -13.63
CA GLN A 367 29.60 -19.65 -13.85
C GLN A 367 30.49 -18.71 -13.02
N ARG A 368 30.16 -17.42 -13.03
CA ARG A 368 30.89 -16.41 -12.24
C ARG A 368 30.70 -16.63 -10.74
N PHE A 369 29.51 -17.01 -10.32
CA PHE A 369 29.21 -17.37 -8.95
C PHE A 369 30.07 -18.55 -8.47
N CYS A 370 30.08 -19.67 -9.21
CA CYS A 370 30.89 -20.84 -8.89
C CYS A 370 32.38 -20.50 -8.76
N ALA A 371 32.90 -19.65 -9.66
CA ALA A 371 34.27 -19.17 -9.57
C ALA A 371 34.50 -18.30 -8.32
N ALA A 372 33.58 -17.35 -8.03
CA ALA A 372 33.68 -16.42 -6.91
C ALA A 372 33.62 -17.10 -5.54
N ILE A 373 32.88 -18.21 -5.42
CA ILE A 373 32.82 -19.00 -4.19
C ILE A 373 33.87 -20.13 -4.16
N GLU A 374 34.82 -20.14 -5.09
CA GLU A 374 35.90 -21.12 -5.19
C GLU A 374 35.40 -22.57 -5.34
N ARG A 375 34.27 -22.75 -6.02
CA ARG A 375 33.61 -24.05 -6.27
C ARG A 375 33.27 -24.27 -7.76
N PRO A 376 34.28 -24.28 -8.66
CA PRO A 376 34.06 -24.55 -10.08
C PRO A 376 33.54 -25.96 -10.35
N ASP A 377 33.74 -26.89 -9.43
CA ASP A 377 33.23 -28.27 -9.49
C ASP A 377 31.69 -28.35 -9.57
N LEU A 378 30.98 -27.32 -9.06
CA LEU A 378 29.52 -27.24 -9.15
C LEU A 378 28.99 -27.10 -10.58
N LEU A 379 29.85 -26.67 -11.52
CA LEU A 379 29.48 -26.59 -12.94
C LEU A 379 29.29 -27.97 -13.58
N SER A 380 29.96 -28.99 -13.03
CA SER A 380 29.85 -30.39 -13.46
C SER A 380 28.85 -31.21 -12.66
N ASP A 381 28.22 -30.64 -11.62
CA ASP A 381 27.23 -31.36 -10.82
C ASP A 381 25.92 -31.52 -11.59
N GLU A 382 25.57 -32.75 -11.95
CA GLU A 382 24.35 -33.08 -12.69
C GLU A 382 23.06 -32.67 -11.96
N ARG A 383 23.13 -32.43 -10.65
CA ARG A 383 22.00 -31.94 -9.85
C ARG A 383 21.78 -30.43 -10.00
N LEU A 384 22.72 -29.69 -10.60
CA LEU A 384 22.77 -28.22 -10.64
C LEU A 384 22.84 -27.66 -12.08
N ARG A 385 22.43 -28.46 -13.07
CA ARG A 385 22.62 -28.18 -14.51
C ARG A 385 21.97 -26.89 -14.97
N ASP A 386 20.76 -26.59 -14.51
CA ASP A 386 20.01 -25.40 -14.89
C ASP A 386 19.38 -24.68 -13.70
N GLY A 387 18.72 -23.55 -13.95
CA GLY A 387 18.11 -22.73 -12.90
C GLY A 387 17.03 -23.46 -12.11
N ALA A 388 16.27 -24.35 -12.75
CA ALA A 388 15.19 -25.11 -12.11
C ALA A 388 15.75 -26.27 -11.28
N ASP A 389 16.76 -26.98 -11.80
CA ASP A 389 17.52 -28.00 -11.08
C ASP A 389 18.18 -27.38 -9.83
N ARG A 390 18.83 -26.23 -9.97
CA ARG A 390 19.42 -25.48 -8.84
C ARG A 390 18.37 -25.03 -7.83
N SER A 391 17.22 -24.56 -8.29
CA SER A 391 16.13 -24.10 -7.41
C SER A 391 15.59 -25.23 -6.54
N ARG A 392 15.34 -26.40 -7.12
CA ARG A 392 14.97 -27.62 -6.38
C ARG A 392 16.04 -28.07 -5.38
N ARG A 393 17.30 -27.68 -5.61
CA ARG A 393 18.46 -28.05 -4.80
C ARG A 393 19.01 -26.92 -3.93
N GLN A 394 18.27 -25.81 -3.80
CA GLN A 394 18.76 -24.64 -3.09
C GLN A 394 18.99 -24.94 -1.61
N GLU A 395 18.06 -25.65 -0.97
CA GLU A 395 18.08 -25.85 0.48
C GLU A 395 18.95 -27.02 0.93
N ASP A 396 18.98 -28.12 0.20
CA ASP A 396 19.72 -29.35 0.53
C ASP A 396 21.16 -29.37 0.01
N VAL A 397 21.46 -28.67 -1.10
CA VAL A 397 22.80 -28.67 -1.71
C VAL A 397 23.46 -27.29 -1.67
N LEU A 398 22.82 -26.26 -2.24
CA LEU A 398 23.48 -24.97 -2.43
C LEU A 398 23.66 -24.21 -1.12
N ARG A 399 22.64 -24.13 -0.27
CA ARG A 399 22.69 -23.38 0.99
C ARG A 399 23.84 -23.84 1.90
N PRO A 400 24.04 -25.14 2.20
CA PRO A 400 25.17 -25.57 3.02
C PRO A 400 26.52 -25.15 2.44
N ILE A 401 26.68 -25.19 1.12
CA ILE A 401 27.93 -24.78 0.44
C ILE A 401 28.16 -23.27 0.59
N ILE A 402 27.11 -22.48 0.35
CA ILE A 402 27.18 -21.01 0.39
C ILE A 402 27.43 -20.53 1.82
N GLU A 403 26.72 -21.09 2.79
CA GLU A 403 26.86 -20.70 4.19
C GLU A 403 28.19 -21.19 4.78
N ALA A 404 28.75 -22.31 4.31
CA ALA A 404 30.11 -22.72 4.67
C ALA A 404 31.17 -21.75 4.13
N TRP A 405 31.04 -21.32 2.88
CA TRP A 405 31.91 -20.28 2.30
C TRP A 405 31.76 -18.94 3.03
N GLY A 406 30.52 -18.58 3.39
CA GLY A 406 30.17 -17.36 4.11
C GLY A 406 30.59 -17.34 5.58
N ALA A 407 30.74 -18.49 6.23
CA ALA A 407 31.04 -18.57 7.67
C ALA A 407 32.39 -17.93 8.06
N THR A 408 33.30 -17.73 7.11
CA THR A 408 34.63 -17.13 7.30
C THR A 408 34.75 -15.72 6.71
N ARG A 409 33.66 -15.14 6.22
CA ARG A 409 33.63 -13.85 5.52
C ARG A 409 32.56 -12.96 6.11
N THR A 410 32.86 -11.69 6.28
CA THR A 410 31.86 -10.68 6.66
C THR A 410 30.90 -10.39 5.50
N ARG A 411 29.76 -9.75 5.79
CA ARG A 411 28.79 -9.23 4.80
C ARG A 411 29.51 -8.38 3.75
N ALA A 412 30.40 -7.49 4.18
CA ALA A 412 31.15 -6.59 3.31
C ALA A 412 32.09 -7.34 2.37
N GLU A 413 32.90 -8.27 2.90
CA GLU A 413 33.84 -9.07 2.10
C GLU A 413 33.11 -9.95 1.10
N ALA A 414 32.07 -10.66 1.53
CA ALA A 414 31.30 -11.54 0.68
C ALA A 414 30.61 -10.79 -0.47
N VAL A 415 29.99 -9.64 -0.17
CA VAL A 415 29.36 -8.79 -1.20
C VAL A 415 30.41 -8.23 -2.16
N ALA A 416 31.58 -7.81 -1.69
CA ALA A 416 32.66 -7.31 -2.55
C ALA A 416 33.18 -8.39 -3.51
N LEU A 417 33.43 -9.60 -3.02
CA LEU A 417 33.86 -10.74 -3.85
C LEU A 417 32.82 -11.08 -4.92
N LEU A 418 31.55 -11.21 -4.54
CA LEU A 418 30.48 -11.54 -5.48
C LEU A 418 30.24 -10.42 -6.50
N SER A 419 30.18 -9.17 -6.04
CA SER A 419 29.91 -8.02 -6.92
C SER A 419 31.05 -7.76 -7.89
N SER A 420 32.32 -7.93 -7.47
CA SER A 420 33.49 -7.81 -8.36
C SER A 420 33.51 -8.90 -9.45
N ALA A 421 32.93 -10.06 -9.18
CA ALA A 421 32.68 -11.11 -10.16
C ALA A 421 31.41 -10.88 -11.00
N GLY A 422 30.72 -9.74 -10.84
CA GLY A 422 29.48 -9.44 -11.56
C GLY A 422 28.32 -10.36 -11.17
N VAL A 423 28.29 -10.83 -9.92
CA VAL A 423 27.17 -11.56 -9.31
C VAL A 423 26.36 -10.58 -8.45
N PRO A 424 25.04 -10.44 -8.67
CA PRO A 424 24.18 -9.62 -7.81
C PRO A 424 24.19 -10.11 -6.36
N ALA A 425 24.71 -9.27 -5.47
CA ALA A 425 24.73 -9.51 -4.04
C ALA A 425 24.57 -8.20 -3.26
N ALA A 426 23.96 -8.27 -2.08
CA ALA A 426 23.77 -7.11 -1.20
C ALA A 426 23.77 -7.54 0.28
N PRO A 427 24.21 -6.68 1.22
CA PRO A 427 24.09 -6.98 2.63
C PRO A 427 22.63 -6.87 3.07
N VAL A 428 22.20 -7.71 4.02
CA VAL A 428 20.97 -7.45 4.78
C VAL A 428 21.30 -6.34 5.78
N GLN A 429 20.70 -5.16 5.59
CA GLN A 429 20.97 -3.96 6.37
C GLN A 429 20.14 -3.91 7.65
N THR A 430 20.76 -3.46 8.74
CA THR A 430 20.09 -2.96 9.93
C THR A 430 19.70 -1.48 9.76
N VAL A 431 19.00 -0.89 10.74
CA VAL A 431 18.73 0.56 10.74
C VAL A 431 20.02 1.37 10.80
N ASP A 432 21.00 0.95 11.60
CA ASP A 432 22.31 1.62 11.69
C ASP A 432 23.04 1.59 10.33
N ASP A 433 22.98 0.45 9.63
CA ASP A 433 23.54 0.33 8.27
C ASP A 433 22.85 1.30 7.29
N ILE A 434 21.52 1.45 7.37
CA ILE A 434 20.73 2.36 6.52
C ILE A 434 21.11 3.82 6.78
N LEU A 435 21.24 4.22 8.05
CA LEU A 435 21.61 5.59 8.43
C LEU A 435 23.04 5.94 7.97
N ALA A 436 23.95 4.96 7.95
CA ALA A 436 25.32 5.12 7.46
C ALA A 436 25.45 4.97 5.93
N CYS A 437 24.39 4.55 5.23
CA CYS A 437 24.45 4.16 3.82
C CYS A 437 24.68 5.37 2.88
N PRO A 438 25.77 5.37 2.07
CA PRO A 438 26.02 6.45 1.12
C PRO A 438 24.87 6.63 0.13
N HIS A 439 24.26 5.54 -0.36
CA HIS A 439 23.13 5.61 -1.29
C HIS A 439 21.93 6.36 -0.68
N VAL A 440 21.60 6.10 0.59
CA VAL A 440 20.49 6.74 1.30
C VAL A 440 20.71 8.25 1.41
N ARG A 441 21.95 8.66 1.73
CA ARG A 441 22.37 10.06 1.78
C ARG A 441 22.31 10.72 0.40
N GLU A 442 22.94 10.14 -0.61
CA GLU A 442 23.00 10.72 -1.97
C GLU A 442 21.60 10.80 -2.62
N ARG A 443 20.71 9.85 -2.30
CA ARG A 443 19.31 9.84 -2.75
C ARG A 443 18.41 10.73 -1.91
N ARG A 444 18.93 11.35 -0.84
CA ARG A 444 18.20 12.23 0.09
C ARG A 444 16.90 11.57 0.55
N MET A 445 17.04 10.35 1.04
CA MET A 445 15.93 9.54 1.54
C MET A 445 15.67 9.74 3.04
N LEU A 446 16.55 10.47 3.72
CA LEU A 446 16.34 10.94 5.08
C LEU A 446 16.13 12.46 5.02
N LEU A 447 14.99 12.92 5.52
CA LEU A 447 14.69 14.34 5.70
C LEU A 447 14.90 14.70 7.16
N ARG A 448 15.43 15.90 7.39
CA ARG A 448 15.61 16.45 8.72
C ARG A 448 14.36 17.21 9.15
N ILE A 449 13.85 16.91 10.34
CA ILE A 449 12.80 17.68 11.02
C ILE A 449 13.41 18.30 12.27
N ASP A 450 13.20 19.60 12.48
CA ASP A 450 13.56 20.31 13.71
C ASP A 450 12.34 20.42 14.63
N ASP A 451 12.07 19.35 15.39
CA ASP A 451 10.90 19.27 16.26
C ASP A 451 11.14 19.99 17.60
N PRO A 452 10.18 20.80 18.10
CA PRO A 452 10.36 21.56 19.34
C PRO A 452 10.51 20.68 20.59
N ILE A 453 10.05 19.43 20.55
CA ILE A 453 10.02 18.49 21.67
C ILE A 453 11.09 17.40 21.52
N PHE A 454 11.16 16.75 20.36
CA PHE A 454 12.18 15.74 20.08
C PHE A 454 13.56 16.33 19.78
N GLY A 455 13.63 17.64 19.51
CA GLY A 455 14.78 18.25 18.88
C GLY A 455 14.87 17.81 17.43
N ALA A 456 16.06 17.94 16.88
CA ALA A 456 16.26 17.67 15.48
C ALA A 456 16.41 16.14 15.24
N LEU A 457 15.57 15.56 14.37
CA LEU A 457 15.50 14.13 14.06
C LEU A 457 15.32 13.83 12.57
N ASP A 458 15.65 12.61 12.15
CA ASP A 458 15.52 12.16 10.77
C ASP A 458 14.23 11.38 10.54
N VAL A 459 13.58 11.62 9.41
CA VAL A 459 12.41 10.87 8.93
C VAL A 459 12.63 10.37 7.51
N VAL A 460 11.92 9.31 7.13
CA VAL A 460 11.97 8.80 5.76
C VAL A 460 11.29 9.80 4.81
N GLY A 461 12.03 10.22 3.79
CA GLY A 461 11.58 11.12 2.73
C GLY A 461 10.84 10.41 1.60
N ASN A 462 10.51 11.18 0.56
CA ASN A 462 9.76 10.70 -0.58
C ASN A 462 10.68 10.01 -1.63
N PRO A 463 10.34 8.80 -2.12
CA PRO A 463 11.15 8.09 -3.11
C PRO A 463 11.04 8.63 -4.54
N ILE A 464 10.00 9.41 -4.86
CA ILE A 464 9.80 10.00 -6.19
C ILE A 464 10.70 11.24 -6.31
N LYS A 465 11.58 11.24 -7.31
CA LYS A 465 12.52 12.34 -7.59
C LYS A 465 12.23 12.89 -8.97
N PHE A 466 11.94 14.19 -9.05
CA PHE A 466 11.75 14.90 -10.30
C PHE A 466 13.06 15.60 -10.69
N SER A 467 13.31 15.73 -12.00
CA SER A 467 14.45 16.52 -12.52
C SER A 467 14.30 18.01 -12.22
N ASP A 468 13.06 18.50 -12.22
CA ASP A 468 12.73 19.93 -12.33
C ASP A 468 11.74 20.39 -11.24
N VAL A 469 11.72 19.73 -10.08
CA VAL A 469 10.89 20.13 -8.93
C VAL A 469 11.80 20.35 -7.72
N PRO A 470 11.60 21.43 -6.94
CA PRO A 470 12.32 21.63 -5.69
C PRO A 470 12.16 20.44 -4.75
N GLU A 471 13.19 20.16 -3.97
CA GLU A 471 13.12 19.08 -2.99
C GLU A 471 12.06 19.33 -1.92
N VAL A 472 11.56 18.22 -1.38
CA VAL A 472 10.60 18.22 -0.29
C VAL A 472 11.31 18.67 0.98
N THR A 473 10.76 19.69 1.64
CA THR A 473 11.10 20.04 3.02
C THR A 473 10.22 19.23 3.96
N ALA A 474 10.68 18.96 5.18
CA ALA A 474 9.88 18.25 6.18
C ALA A 474 9.62 19.18 7.37
N ASP A 475 8.49 19.87 7.32
CA ASP A 475 8.04 20.70 8.42
C ASP A 475 7.44 19.82 9.52
N THR A 476 7.70 20.18 10.78
CA THR A 476 7.10 19.50 11.93
C THR A 476 5.57 19.49 11.82
N PRO A 477 4.92 18.34 12.06
CA PRO A 477 3.46 18.30 12.12
C PRO A 477 2.91 19.30 13.16
N PRO A 478 1.81 19.99 12.84
CA PRO A 478 1.24 20.99 13.75
C PRO A 478 0.69 20.36 15.03
N SER A 479 0.76 21.14 16.12
CA SER A 479 -0.05 20.88 17.31
C SER A 479 -1.53 20.82 16.96
N LEU A 480 -2.32 20.11 17.78
CA LEU A 480 -3.75 19.95 17.56
C LEU A 480 -4.43 21.32 17.46
N GLY A 481 -5.14 21.56 16.35
CA GLY A 481 -5.91 22.78 16.12
C GLY A 481 -5.10 24.05 15.91
N ALA A 482 -3.77 23.95 15.70
CA ALA A 482 -2.89 25.12 15.59
C ALA A 482 -3.29 26.10 14.48
N ASP A 483 -3.94 25.62 13.42
CA ASP A 483 -4.36 26.43 12.27
C ASP A 483 -5.85 26.80 12.27
N THR A 484 -6.62 26.36 13.28
CA THR A 484 -8.10 26.49 13.29
C THR A 484 -8.56 27.93 13.10
N ALA A 485 -8.05 28.85 13.91
CA ALA A 485 -8.43 30.26 13.85
C ALA A 485 -8.12 30.87 12.47
N HIS A 486 -6.90 30.65 11.97
CA HIS A 486 -6.44 31.23 10.72
C HIS A 486 -7.21 30.68 9.52
N LEU A 487 -7.43 29.35 9.45
CA LEU A 487 -8.10 28.72 8.32
C LEU A 487 -9.60 29.04 8.30
N LEU A 488 -10.27 29.06 9.46
CA LEU A 488 -11.67 29.47 9.53
C LEU A 488 -11.85 30.96 9.20
N GLY A 489 -10.94 31.83 9.66
CA GLY A 489 -10.96 33.25 9.31
C GLY A 489 -10.73 33.49 7.81
N SER A 490 -9.65 32.93 7.26
CA SER A 490 -9.24 33.19 5.87
C SER A 490 -10.15 32.53 4.82
N LEU A 491 -10.64 31.31 5.06
CA LEU A 491 -11.44 30.58 4.08
C LEU A 491 -12.95 30.79 4.25
N LEU A 492 -13.41 31.00 5.48
CA LEU A 492 -14.84 31.08 5.78
C LEU A 492 -15.32 32.45 6.27
N GLY A 493 -14.40 33.41 6.48
CA GLY A 493 -14.73 34.74 7.00
C GLY A 493 -15.19 34.74 8.45
N ILE A 494 -14.80 33.75 9.25
CA ILE A 494 -15.17 33.66 10.67
C ILE A 494 -14.31 34.64 11.48
N GLY A 495 -14.94 35.67 12.05
CA GLY A 495 -14.28 36.64 12.93
C GLY A 495 -14.07 36.15 14.35
N ASP A 496 -13.34 36.93 15.14
CA ASP A 496 -12.90 36.54 16.49
C ASP A 496 -14.07 36.26 17.46
N ASP A 497 -15.15 37.04 17.40
CA ASP A 497 -16.32 36.86 18.27
C ASP A 497 -17.02 35.52 18.00
N GLU A 498 -17.21 35.19 16.73
CA GLU A 498 -17.83 33.92 16.32
C GLU A 498 -16.90 32.75 16.63
N LEU A 499 -15.58 32.90 16.42
CA LEU A 499 -14.60 31.90 16.80
C LEU A 499 -14.60 31.65 18.31
N ALA A 500 -14.68 32.71 19.13
CA ALA A 500 -14.77 32.60 20.58
C ALA A 500 -16.06 31.87 21.01
N ARG A 501 -17.19 32.17 20.36
CA ARG A 501 -18.46 31.44 20.58
C ARG A 501 -18.33 29.95 20.23
N LEU A 502 -17.74 29.63 19.08
CA LEU A 502 -17.54 28.26 18.63
C LEU A 502 -16.61 27.48 19.58
N ARG A 503 -15.55 28.12 20.11
CA ARG A 503 -14.66 27.54 21.14
C ARG A 503 -15.41 27.27 22.44
N ALA A 504 -16.15 28.26 22.94
CA ALA A 504 -16.94 28.11 24.17
C ALA A 504 -17.99 27.00 24.06
N ALA A 505 -18.51 26.75 22.85
CA ALA A 505 -19.44 25.68 22.56
C ALA A 505 -18.78 24.31 22.27
N GLY A 506 -17.45 24.21 22.32
CA GLY A 506 -16.72 22.96 22.02
C GLY A 506 -16.84 22.51 20.56
N ILE A 507 -17.13 23.44 19.64
CA ILE A 507 -17.23 23.15 18.21
C ILE A 507 -15.85 23.13 17.56
N VAL A 508 -14.94 23.97 18.05
CA VAL A 508 -13.56 24.09 17.59
C VAL A 508 -12.58 24.00 18.78
N GLY A 509 -11.35 23.56 18.51
CA GLY A 509 -10.26 23.48 19.49
C GLY A 509 -9.32 24.67 19.50
#